data_AF-A0A0B3BKN8-F1
#
_entry.id   AF-A0A0B3BKN8-F1
#
_cell.length_a   1.000
_cell.length_b   1.000
_cell.length_c   1.000
_cell.angle_alpha   90.00
_cell.angle_beta   90.00
_cell.angle_gamma   90.00
#
_symmetry.space_group_name_H-M   'P 1'
#
loop_
_entity.id
_entity.type
_entity.pdbx_description
1 polymer ?
#
loop_
_entity_poly.entity_id
_entity_poly.type
_entity_poly.pdbx_seq_one_letter_code
_entity_poly.pdbx_strand_id
1 'polypeptide(L)'
;MRLILSSDVKRFLRNSILTEQDLTNKMNELFTEYPKVYTFISTEIIKDNKVFCVDYATSDNMKDIECIYVHEINTDPNAMTVREYHEKMKKEKTAK
;
A
#
# COMPACT_ATOMS: atom_id res chain seq x y z
N MET A 1 -2.53 -5.52 -20.24
CA MET A 1 -3.05 -4.44 -19.37
C MET A 1 -1.97 -3.41 -19.22
N ARG A 2 -2.32 -2.14 -19.24
CA ARG A 2 -1.36 -1.06 -18.97
C ARG A 2 -1.61 -0.50 -17.58
N LEU A 3 -0.51 -0.12 -16.92
CA LEU A 3 -0.56 0.65 -15.69
C LEU A 3 -0.69 2.15 -16.03
N ILE A 4 -1.65 2.81 -15.41
CA ILE A 4 -1.79 4.27 -15.39
C ILE A 4 -1.47 4.73 -13.97
N LEU A 5 -0.68 5.80 -13.84
CA LEU A 5 -0.36 6.37 -12.53
C LEU A 5 -1.13 7.66 -12.33
N SER A 6 -1.78 7.80 -11.17
CA SER A 6 -2.36 9.07 -10.75
C SER A 6 -1.28 10.15 -10.60
N SER A 7 -1.68 11.42 -10.66
CA SER A 7 -0.77 12.55 -10.52
C SER A 7 -0.02 12.53 -9.17
N ASP A 8 -0.69 12.09 -8.11
CA ASP A 8 -0.11 12.03 -6.77
C ASP A 8 0.87 10.86 -6.63
N VAL A 9 0.57 9.71 -7.25
CA VAL A 9 1.53 8.60 -7.34
C VAL A 9 2.77 9.03 -8.13
N LYS A 10 2.61 9.69 -9.29
CA LYS A 10 3.75 10.23 -10.05
C LYS A 10 4.59 11.20 -9.21
N ARG A 11 3.95 12.00 -8.36
CA ARG A 11 4.65 12.95 -7.47
C ARG A 11 5.40 12.22 -6.37
N PHE A 12 4.79 11.21 -5.76
CA PHE A 12 5.41 10.37 -4.73
C PHE A 12 6.67 9.68 -5.26
N LEU A 13 6.60 9.07 -6.45
CA LEU A 13 7.72 8.33 -7.05
C LEU A 13 8.97 9.18 -7.30
N ARG A 14 8.85 10.50 -7.46
CA ARG A 14 10.02 11.38 -7.70
C ARG A 14 11.02 11.39 -6.56
N ASN A 15 10.57 11.14 -5.34
CA ASN A 15 11.39 11.18 -4.13
C ASN A 15 11.32 9.86 -3.35
N SER A 16 10.91 8.77 -3.99
CA SER A 16 10.74 7.46 -3.37
C SER A 16 11.78 6.47 -3.89
N ILE A 17 12.09 5.45 -3.08
CA ILE A 17 12.84 4.28 -3.53
C ILE A 17 11.97 3.35 -4.40
N LEU A 18 10.64 3.50 -4.32
CA LEU A 18 9.69 2.80 -5.16
C LEU A 18 9.76 3.36 -6.59
N THR A 19 9.70 2.48 -7.58
CA THR A 19 9.74 2.83 -9.00
C THR A 19 8.42 2.46 -9.70
N GLU A 20 8.20 3.02 -10.88
CA GLU A 20 7.07 2.61 -11.75
C GLU A 20 7.14 1.12 -12.12
N GLN A 21 8.34 0.55 -12.25
CA GLN A 21 8.52 -0.87 -12.52
C GLN A 21 8.06 -1.73 -11.33
N ASP A 22 8.32 -1.31 -10.10
CA ASP A 22 7.85 -2.03 -8.91
C ASP A 22 6.31 -2.06 -8.87
N LEU A 23 5.67 -0.93 -9.18
CA LEU A 23 4.21 -0.84 -9.29
C LEU A 23 3.66 -1.71 -10.42
N THR A 24 4.35 -1.78 -11.55
CA THR A 24 3.95 -2.60 -12.70
C THR A 24 4.07 -4.09 -12.39
N ASN A 25 5.15 -4.50 -11.73
CA ASN A 25 5.34 -5.88 -11.30
C ASN A 25 4.24 -6.29 -10.33
N LYS A 26 3.95 -5.45 -9.32
CA LYS A 26 2.89 -5.73 -8.36
C LYS A 26 1.50 -5.79 -9.00
N MET A 27 1.22 -4.91 -9.96
CA MET A 27 -0.03 -4.97 -10.74
C MET A 27 -0.15 -6.31 -11.47
N ASN A 28 0.90 -6.79 -12.15
CA ASN A 28 0.87 -8.05 -12.88
C ASN A 28 0.77 -9.29 -11.96
N GLU A 29 1.24 -9.19 -10.72
CA GLU A 29 1.01 -10.24 -9.70
C GLU A 29 -0.47 -10.32 -9.29
N LEU A 30 -1.13 -9.18 -9.12
CA LEU A 30 -2.52 -9.10 -8.66
C LEU A 30 -3.54 -9.36 -9.76
N PHE A 31 -3.23 -8.91 -10.97
CA PHE A 31 -4.10 -9.01 -12.14
C PHE A 31 -3.42 -9.91 -13.17
N THR A 32 -3.77 -11.20 -13.16
CA THR A 32 -3.34 -12.16 -14.19
C THR A 32 -4.16 -12.02 -15.49
N GLU A 33 -5.41 -11.57 -15.35
CA GLU A 33 -6.32 -11.23 -16.44
C GLU A 33 -7.03 -9.90 -16.14
N TYR A 34 -7.60 -9.29 -17.17
CA TYR A 34 -8.33 -8.03 -16.99
C TYR A 34 -9.67 -8.27 -16.27
N PRO A 35 -9.97 -7.57 -15.16
CA PRO A 35 -11.22 -7.75 -14.44
C PRO A 35 -12.45 -7.40 -15.28
N LYS A 36 -13.48 -8.25 -15.25
CA LYS A 36 -14.74 -8.02 -15.98
C LYS A 36 -15.65 -6.96 -15.34
N VAL A 37 -15.37 -6.60 -14.09
CA VAL A 37 -16.12 -5.65 -13.29
C VAL A 37 -15.16 -4.69 -12.61
N TYR A 38 -15.67 -3.53 -12.20
CA TYR A 38 -14.87 -2.57 -11.45
C TYR A 38 -14.23 -3.27 -10.24
N THR A 39 -12.91 -3.16 -10.12
CA THR A 39 -12.14 -3.85 -9.10
C THR A 39 -11.18 -2.88 -8.45
N PHE A 40 -11.14 -2.89 -7.12
CA PHE A 40 -10.23 -2.12 -6.29
C PHE A 40 -9.44 -3.07 -5.39
N ILE A 41 -8.13 -2.91 -5.33
CA ILE A 41 -7.23 -3.74 -4.53
C ILE A 41 -6.23 -2.84 -3.79
N SER A 42 -6.23 -2.94 -2.46
CA SER A 42 -5.15 -2.43 -1.62
C SER A 42 -4.14 -3.54 -1.37
N THR A 43 -2.86 -3.23 -1.49
CA THR A 43 -1.76 -4.19 -1.30
C THR A 43 -0.53 -3.51 -0.71
N GLU A 44 0.47 -4.32 -0.40
CA GLU A 44 1.76 -3.85 0.11
C GLU A 44 2.91 -4.23 -0.84
N ILE A 45 3.87 -3.33 -0.95
CA ILE A 45 5.19 -3.58 -1.56
C ILE A 45 6.25 -3.36 -0.50
N ILE A 46 7.13 -4.34 -0.32
CA ILE A 46 8.28 -4.24 0.59
C ILE A 46 9.52 -4.00 -0.25
N LYS A 47 10.26 -2.93 0.05
CA LYS A 47 11.51 -2.58 -0.64
C LYS A 47 12.47 -1.89 0.32
N ASP A 48 13.72 -2.33 0.36
CA ASP A 48 14.78 -1.80 1.21
C ASP A 48 14.35 -1.61 2.68
N ASN A 49 13.71 -2.64 3.26
CA ASN A 49 13.13 -2.65 4.62
C ASN A 49 12.03 -1.62 4.89
N LYS A 50 11.52 -0.94 3.85
CA LYS A 50 10.33 -0.09 3.93
C LYS A 50 9.13 -0.84 3.38
N VAL A 51 7.97 -0.56 3.97
CA VAL A 51 6.68 -1.10 3.50
C VAL A 51 5.90 0.06 2.88
N PHE A 52 5.35 -0.16 1.70
CA PHE A 52 4.52 0.81 0.99
C PHE A 52 3.14 0.22 0.80
N CYS A 53 2.11 0.95 1.21
CA CYS A 53 0.74 0.59 0.86
C CYS A 53 0.38 1.24 -0.47
N VAL A 54 -0.24 0.45 -1.34
CA VAL A 54 -0.52 0.76 -2.74
C VAL A 54 -1.95 0.36 -3.07
N ASP A 55 -2.71 1.27 -3.67
CA ASP A 55 -4.06 1.02 -4.14
C ASP A 55 -4.14 1.00 -5.66
N TYR A 56 -4.73 -0.06 -6.19
CA TYR A 56 -5.03 -0.23 -7.60
C TYR A 56 -6.54 -0.23 -7.85
N ALA A 57 -6.98 0.34 -8.97
CA ALA A 57 -8.35 0.27 -9.43
C ALA A 57 -8.41 0.01 -10.94
N THR A 58 -9.46 -0.64 -11.43
CA THR A 58 -9.78 -0.60 -12.87
C THR A 58 -10.10 0.84 -13.28
N SER A 59 -9.52 1.29 -14.38
CA SER A 59 -9.83 2.60 -14.98
C SER A 59 -11.26 2.69 -15.50
N ASP A 60 -11.75 3.92 -15.68
CA ASP A 60 -13.08 4.22 -16.23
C ASP A 60 -13.32 3.61 -17.62
N ASN A 61 -12.26 3.46 -18.42
CA ASN A 61 -12.33 2.88 -19.77
C ASN A 61 -12.44 1.34 -19.76
N MET A 62 -12.34 0.72 -18.58
CA MET A 62 -12.38 -0.72 -18.35
C MET A 62 -11.39 -1.51 -19.23
N LYS A 63 -10.20 -0.95 -19.49
CA LYS A 63 -9.10 -1.59 -20.25
C LYS A 63 -7.74 -1.48 -19.57
N ASP A 64 -7.58 -0.51 -18.67
CA ASP A 64 -6.34 -0.24 -17.95
C ASP A 64 -6.53 -0.36 -16.43
N ILE A 65 -5.42 -0.53 -15.71
CA ILE A 65 -5.40 -0.49 -14.25
C ILE A 65 -4.71 0.81 -13.82
N GLU A 66 -5.32 1.52 -12.88
CA GLU A 66 -4.79 2.73 -12.28
C GLU A 66 -4.15 2.42 -10.92
N CYS A 67 -2.91 2.85 -10.71
CA CYS A 67 -2.37 3.01 -9.36
C CYS A 67 -2.76 4.40 -8.87
N ILE A 68 -3.70 4.44 -7.94
CA ILE A 68 -4.38 5.66 -7.52
C ILE A 68 -3.77 6.26 -6.26
N TYR A 69 -3.17 5.43 -5.41
CA TYR A 69 -2.59 5.86 -4.15
C TYR A 69 -1.35 5.03 -3.79
N VAL A 70 -0.34 5.71 -3.25
CA VAL A 70 0.86 5.10 -2.68
C VAL A 70 1.27 5.92 -1.47
N HIS A 71 1.60 5.25 -0.37
CA HIS A 71 2.31 5.88 0.75
C HIS A 71 3.25 4.90 1.44
N GLU A 72 4.29 5.45 2.07
CA GLU A 72 5.19 4.70 2.93
C GLU A 72 4.53 4.48 4.29
N ILE A 73 4.47 3.23 4.74
CA ILE A 73 4.06 2.88 6.10
C ILE A 73 5.28 3.10 7.01
N ASN A 74 5.26 4.23 7.70
CA ASN A 74 6.20 4.50 8.78
C ASN A 74 5.64 3.93 10.08
N THR A 75 5.93 2.66 10.37
CA THR A 75 5.77 2.14 11.73
C THR A 75 6.90 2.73 12.57
N ASP A 76 6.57 3.58 13.55
CA ASP A 76 7.54 3.95 14.59
C ASP A 76 8.01 2.63 15.23
N PRO A 77 9.32 2.32 15.20
CA PRO A 77 9.83 1.09 15.82
C PRO A 77 9.59 1.04 17.33
N ASN A 78 9.23 2.16 17.95
CA ASN A 78 8.79 2.28 19.34
C ASN A 78 7.27 2.36 19.50
N ALA A 79 6.50 2.28 18.40
CA ALA A 79 5.04 2.26 18.46
C ALA A 79 4.60 1.03 19.26
N MET A 80 3.95 1.30 20.38
CA MET A 80 3.39 0.27 21.24
C MET A 80 2.33 -0.51 20.47
N THR A 81 2.50 -1.83 20.38
CA THR A 81 1.48 -2.71 19.81
C THR A 81 0.22 -2.66 20.67
N VAL A 82 -0.93 -2.99 20.07
CA VAL A 82 -2.21 -3.09 20.80
C VAL A 82 -2.09 -4.06 21.99
N ARG A 83 -1.32 -5.14 21.84
CA ARG A 83 -1.05 -6.09 22.92
C ARG A 83 -0.27 -5.45 24.07
N GLU A 84 0.84 -4.76 23.77
CA GLU A 84 1.65 -4.06 24.78
C GLU A 84 0.84 -2.97 25.50
N TYR A 85 -0.04 -2.27 24.78
CA TYR A 85 -0.97 -1.31 25.38
C TYR A 85 -1.91 -1.97 26.39
N HIS A 86 -2.54 -3.09 26.03
CA HIS A 86 -3.41 -3.81 26.94
C HIS A 86 -2.66 -4.39 28.15
N GLU A 87 -1.43 -4.87 27.97
CA GLU A 87 -0.59 -5.37 29.07
C GLU A 87 -0.16 -4.26 30.03
N LYS A 88 0.22 -3.08 29.51
CA LYS A 88 0.53 -1.90 30.31
C LYS A 88 -0.68 -1.46 31.13
N MET A 89 -1.84 -1.36 30.49
CA MET A 89 -3.11 -0.98 31.15
C MET A 89 -3.55 -1.98 32.21
N LYS A 90 -3.30 -3.28 32.02
CA LYS A 90 -3.54 -4.30 33.06
C LYS A 90 -2.64 -4.08 34.27
N LYS A 91 -1.33 -3.89 34.07
CA LYS A 91 -0.38 -3.65 35.18
C LYS A 91 -0.69 -2.38 35.96
N GLU A 92 -1.07 -1.30 35.28
CA GLU A 92 -1.46 -0.03 35.92
C GLU A 92 -2.76 -0.12 36.73
N LYS A 93 -3.71 -0.98 36.31
CA LYS A 93 -4.94 -1.25 37.07
C LYS A 93 -4.72 -2.12 38.31
N THR A 94 -3.76 -3.03 38.28
CA THR A 94 -3.45 -3.91 39.43
C THR A 94 -2.53 -3.24 40.46
N ALA A 95 -1.88 -2.12 40.09
CA ALA A 95 -0.99 -1.36 40.96
C ALA A 95 -1.70 -0.24 41.78
N LYS A 96 -3.03 -0.10 41.64
CA LYS A 96 -3.89 0.73 42.49
C LYS A 96 -4.73 -0.15 43.41
#